data_AF-A0A0L7SY98-F1
#
_entry.id   AF-A0A0L7SY98-F1
#
_cell.length_a   1.000
_cell.length_b   1.000
_cell.length_c   1.000
_cell.angle_alpha   90.00
_cell.angle_beta   90.00
_cell.angle_gamma   90.00
#
_symmetry.space_group_name_H-M   'P 1'
#
loop_
_entity.id
_entity.type
_entity.pdbx_description
1 polymer ?
#
loop_
_entity_poly.entity_id
_entity_poly.type
_entity_poly.pdbx_seq_one_letter_code
_entity_poly.pdbx_strand_id
1 'polypeptide(L)'
;IANRAYLNTNVETIEGRMLGDYDNGLGQQWKDPHPMRFFNEGAVSFPYLSDGMWFLTQLKRWGLLKQEPDYLAVARQINRIDIYQLAASAVGNVALPGSEMRRSTLMDGKVWDGSNPAQYAASFAIKR
;
A
#
# COMPACT_ATOMS: atom_id res chain seq x y z
N ILE A 1 5.30 20.70 -5.30
CA ILE A 1 4.56 20.42 -4.04
C ILE A 1 4.97 21.33 -2.86
N ALA A 2 6.21 21.84 -2.79
CA ALA A 2 6.67 22.70 -1.69
C ALA A 2 6.09 24.13 -1.68
N ASN A 3 5.69 24.65 -2.84
CA ASN A 3 5.21 26.04 -3.00
C ASN A 3 4.02 26.38 -2.06
N ARG A 4 3.85 27.67 -1.75
CA ARG A 4 2.78 28.25 -0.91
C ARG A 4 1.38 27.78 -1.27
N ALA A 5 1.11 27.59 -2.56
CA ALA A 5 -0.19 27.11 -3.04
C ALA A 5 -0.51 25.65 -2.61
N TYR A 6 0.46 24.94 -2.04
CA TYR A 6 0.35 23.55 -1.60
C TYR A 6 0.81 23.40 -0.14
N LEU A 7 1.95 22.76 0.10
CA LEU A 7 2.45 22.50 1.46
C LEU A 7 3.05 23.73 2.13
N ASN A 8 3.40 24.77 1.36
CA ASN A 8 4.02 26.00 1.88
C ASN A 8 5.20 25.71 2.81
N THR A 9 6.14 24.88 2.34
CA THR A 9 7.31 24.45 3.11
C THR A 9 8.59 24.61 2.30
N ASN A 10 9.74 24.53 2.97
CA ASN A 10 11.05 24.56 2.33
C ASN A 10 11.30 23.26 1.55
N VAL A 11 11.98 23.35 0.41
CA VAL A 11 12.23 22.19 -0.47
C VAL A 11 13.11 21.16 0.23
N GLU A 12 14.10 21.64 0.97
CA GLU A 12 15.09 20.87 1.72
C GLU A 12 14.42 19.96 2.77
N THR A 13 13.21 20.31 3.23
CA THR A 13 12.45 19.50 4.19
C THR A 13 11.88 18.22 3.58
N ILE A 14 11.66 18.18 2.26
CA ILE A 14 10.99 17.06 1.59
C ILE A 14 11.84 16.36 0.54
N GLU A 15 12.90 17.01 0.04
CA GLU A 15 13.73 16.53 -1.06
C GLU A 15 14.39 15.18 -0.76
N GLY A 16 15.07 15.05 0.38
CA GLY A 16 15.75 13.80 0.73
C GLY A 16 14.79 12.61 0.73
N ARG A 17 13.59 12.78 1.32
CA ARG A 17 12.56 11.72 1.38
C ARG A 17 12.02 11.32 -0.01
N MET A 18 11.98 12.26 -0.95
CA MET A 18 11.57 12.03 -2.34
C MET A 18 12.66 11.28 -3.11
N LEU A 19 13.93 11.59 -2.85
CA LEU A 19 15.09 10.99 -3.51
C LEU A 19 15.56 9.69 -2.85
N GLY A 20 15.02 9.35 -1.68
CA GLY A 20 15.45 8.18 -0.91
C GLY A 20 16.67 8.41 -0.04
N ASP A 21 17.06 9.65 0.19
CA ASP A 21 18.09 10.02 1.15
C ASP A 21 17.44 10.17 2.53
N TYR A 22 17.77 9.25 3.45
CA TYR A 22 17.21 9.24 4.80
C TYR A 22 18.27 9.56 5.85
N ASP A 23 17.84 10.31 6.84
CA ASP A 23 18.53 10.55 8.10
C ASP A 23 17.54 10.24 9.22
N ASN A 24 17.91 9.37 10.17
CA ASN A 24 17.04 9.03 11.30
C ASN A 24 17.18 9.97 12.50
N GLY A 25 18.06 10.98 12.44
CA GLY A 25 18.35 11.90 13.53
C GLY A 25 19.12 11.28 14.71
N LEU A 26 19.51 10.00 14.59
CA LEU A 26 20.29 9.24 15.57
C LEU A 26 21.70 8.91 15.04
N GLY A 27 22.18 9.70 14.07
CA GLY A 27 23.52 9.58 13.49
C GLY A 27 23.64 8.55 12.36
N GLN A 28 22.53 7.98 11.87
CA GLN A 28 22.55 7.09 10.71
C GLN A 28 21.92 7.76 9.50
N GLN A 29 22.63 7.66 8.37
CA GLN A 29 22.17 8.10 7.07
C GLN A 29 22.32 6.97 6.06
N TRP A 30 21.34 6.80 5.17
CA TRP A 30 21.39 5.79 4.12
C TRP A 30 20.58 6.20 2.89
N LYS A 31 20.94 5.59 1.76
CA LYS A 31 20.14 5.62 0.52
C LYS A 31 19.21 4.42 0.52
N ASP A 32 17.90 4.65 0.53
CA ASP A 32 16.92 3.58 0.50
C ASP A 32 16.72 3.08 -0.94
N PRO A 33 16.85 1.77 -1.22
CA PRO A 33 16.58 1.21 -2.55
C PRO A 33 15.08 1.28 -2.95
N HIS A 34 14.19 1.51 -1.98
CA HIS A 34 12.76 1.68 -2.15
C HIS A 34 12.34 3.10 -1.72
N PRO A 35 12.77 4.15 -2.45
CA PRO A 35 12.35 5.52 -2.16
C PRO A 35 10.83 5.69 -2.37
N MET A 36 10.31 6.86 -2.03
CA MET A 36 8.90 7.17 -2.32
C MET A 36 8.63 7.06 -3.83
N ARG A 37 7.59 6.30 -4.18
CA ARG A 37 7.13 6.14 -5.57
C ARG A 37 5.66 6.47 -5.63
N PHE A 38 5.25 7.20 -6.67
CA PHE A 38 3.84 7.56 -6.91
C PHE A 38 3.21 6.78 -8.08
N PHE A 39 4.03 6.22 -8.97
CA PHE A 39 3.55 5.56 -10.18
C PHE A 39 4.16 4.17 -10.37
N ASN A 40 5.49 4.12 -10.52
CA ASN A 40 6.26 2.87 -10.69
C ASN A 40 5.65 1.95 -11.76
N GLU A 41 5.58 2.44 -13.00
CA GLU A 41 4.96 1.73 -14.13
C GLU A 41 3.53 1.24 -13.83
N GLY A 42 2.74 2.08 -13.14
CA GLY A 42 1.36 1.76 -12.75
C GLY A 42 1.23 0.84 -11.53
N ALA A 43 2.30 0.20 -11.08
CA ALA A 43 2.25 -0.76 -9.96
C ALA A 43 2.00 -0.10 -8.59
N VAL A 44 2.23 1.20 -8.43
CA VAL A 44 1.88 1.90 -7.17
C VAL A 44 0.41 2.30 -7.15
N SER A 45 -0.09 2.82 -8.27
CA SER A 45 -1.44 3.39 -8.35
C SER A 45 -2.53 2.34 -8.55
N PHE A 46 -2.18 1.12 -8.97
CA PHE A 46 -3.15 0.04 -9.15
C PHE A 46 -3.81 -0.37 -7.82
N PRO A 47 -5.15 -0.43 -7.74
CA PRO A 47 -5.87 -0.71 -6.49
C PRO A 47 -5.98 -2.23 -6.20
N TYR A 48 -4.86 -2.86 -5.81
CA TYR A 48 -4.81 -4.29 -5.51
C TYR A 48 -5.85 -4.72 -4.48
N LEU A 49 -6.58 -5.80 -4.76
CA LEU A 49 -7.53 -6.39 -3.83
C LEU A 49 -6.85 -6.89 -2.55
N SER A 50 -5.62 -7.40 -2.68
CA SER A 50 -4.82 -7.89 -1.56
C SER A 50 -4.55 -6.80 -0.52
N ASP A 51 -4.43 -5.53 -0.93
CA ASP A 51 -4.18 -4.42 0.00
C ASP A 51 -5.45 -4.09 0.79
N GLY A 52 -6.59 -4.00 0.10
CA GLY A 52 -7.89 -3.80 0.74
C GLY A 52 -8.20 -4.93 1.73
N MET A 53 -7.96 -6.18 1.33
CA MET A 53 -8.10 -7.35 2.19
C MET A 53 -7.15 -7.29 3.40
N TRP A 54 -5.89 -6.88 3.21
CA TRP A 54 -4.94 -6.74 4.33
C TRP A 54 -5.45 -5.76 5.38
N PHE A 55 -5.96 -4.60 4.97
CA PHE A 55 -6.56 -3.64 5.91
C PHE A 55 -7.70 -4.27 6.71
N LEU A 56 -8.60 -5.00 6.06
CA LEU A 56 -9.68 -5.72 6.74
C LEU A 56 -9.14 -6.75 7.76
N THR A 57 -8.05 -7.47 7.46
CA THR A 57 -7.42 -8.37 8.42
C THR A 57 -6.89 -7.63 9.66
N GLN A 58 -6.30 -6.44 9.49
CA GLN A 58 -5.80 -5.65 10.60
C GLN A 58 -6.94 -5.02 11.42
N LEU A 59 -8.02 -4.60 10.78
CA LEU A 59 -9.23 -4.13 11.46
C LEU A 59 -9.86 -5.24 12.31
N LYS A 60 -9.87 -6.49 11.81
CA LYS A 60 -10.31 -7.66 12.58
C LYS A 60 -9.36 -7.94 13.74
N ARG A 61 -8.03 -7.97 13.49
CA ARG A 61 -6.98 -8.20 14.50
C ARG A 61 -7.10 -7.25 15.70
N TRP A 62 -7.43 -5.99 15.44
CA TRP A 62 -7.56 -4.95 16.46
C TRP A 62 -8.98 -4.76 16.98
N GLY A 63 -9.92 -5.63 16.60
CA GLY A 63 -11.28 -5.65 17.13
C GLY A 63 -12.18 -4.49 16.65
N LEU A 64 -11.79 -3.78 15.58
CA LEU A 64 -12.62 -2.79 14.90
C LEU A 64 -13.72 -3.49 14.08
N LEU A 65 -13.42 -4.64 13.49
CA LEU A 65 -14.41 -5.56 12.94
C LEU A 65 -14.72 -6.66 13.96
N LYS A 66 -15.97 -6.75 14.41
CA LYS A 66 -16.40 -7.74 15.40
C LYS A 66 -16.49 -9.14 14.81
N GLN A 67 -17.01 -9.25 13.59
CA GLN A 67 -17.11 -10.50 12.84
C GLN A 67 -16.10 -10.53 11.69
N GLU A 68 -15.82 -11.73 11.18
CA GLU A 68 -15.05 -11.88 9.96
C GLU A 68 -15.93 -11.49 8.76
N PRO A 69 -15.52 -10.52 7.94
CA PRO A 69 -16.22 -10.23 6.69
C PRO A 69 -15.86 -11.28 5.63
N ASP A 70 -16.65 -11.33 4.56
CA ASP A 70 -16.14 -11.83 3.28
C ASP A 70 -15.10 -10.82 2.74
N TYR A 71 -13.85 -11.05 3.09
CA TYR A 71 -12.74 -10.15 2.78
C TYR A 71 -12.64 -9.82 1.29
N LEU A 72 -12.82 -10.82 0.43
CA LEU A 72 -12.70 -10.66 -1.01
C LEU A 72 -13.91 -9.92 -1.57
N ALA A 73 -15.12 -10.27 -1.14
CA ALA A 73 -16.32 -9.58 -1.60
C ALA A 73 -16.31 -8.10 -1.21
N VAL A 74 -15.92 -7.78 0.03
CA VAL A 74 -15.81 -6.38 0.48
C VAL A 74 -14.74 -5.64 -0.31
N ALA A 75 -13.56 -6.22 -0.51
CA ALA A 75 -12.50 -5.59 -1.32
C ALA A 75 -12.95 -5.32 -2.76
N ARG A 76 -13.68 -6.24 -3.40
CA ARG A 76 -14.22 -6.06 -4.75
C ARG A 76 -15.31 -5.00 -4.85
N GLN A 77 -16.11 -4.81 -3.80
CA GLN A 77 -17.13 -3.76 -3.78
C GLN A 77 -16.50 -2.36 -3.70
N ILE A 78 -15.37 -2.23 -3.01
CA ILE A 78 -14.69 -0.95 -2.80
C ILE A 78 -13.73 -0.63 -3.94
N ASN A 79 -12.91 -1.60 -4.35
CA ASN A 79 -11.86 -1.38 -5.34
C ASN A 79 -12.42 -1.40 -6.76
N ARG A 80 -12.49 -0.22 -7.38
CA ARG A 80 -12.93 -0.05 -8.78
C ARG A 80 -11.79 -0.26 -9.77
N ILE A 81 -11.31 -1.51 -9.83
CA ILE A 81 -10.27 -1.94 -10.80
C ILE A 81 -10.74 -1.72 -12.23
N ASP A 82 -12.03 -1.94 -12.50
CA ASP A 82 -12.65 -1.68 -13.80
C ASP A 82 -12.49 -0.22 -14.26
N ILE A 83 -12.75 0.74 -13.37
CA ILE A 83 -12.56 2.17 -13.67
C ILE A 83 -11.08 2.47 -13.88
N TYR A 84 -10.20 1.91 -13.05
CA TYR A 84 -8.76 2.10 -13.19
C TYR A 84 -8.26 1.59 -14.55
N GLN A 85 -8.69 0.41 -14.98
CA GLN A 85 -8.32 -0.18 -16.27
C GLN A 85 -8.78 0.70 -17.44
N LEU A 86 -10.03 1.19 -17.40
CA LEU A 86 -10.54 2.11 -18.42
C LEU A 86 -9.70 3.39 -18.51
N ALA A 87 -9.35 3.99 -17.36
CA ALA A 87 -8.52 5.18 -17.31
C ALA A 87 -7.09 4.90 -17.82
N ALA A 88 -6.48 3.79 -17.39
CA ALA A 88 -5.14 3.36 -17.81
C ALA A 88 -5.04 3.20 -19.33
N SER A 89 -6.07 2.60 -19.97
CA SER A 89 -6.16 2.51 -21.42
C SER A 89 -6.32 3.89 -22.08
N ALA A 90 -7.19 4.74 -21.54
CA ALA A 90 -7.49 6.05 -22.12
C ALA A 90 -6.30 7.03 -22.13
N VAL A 91 -5.38 6.94 -21.16
CA VAL A 91 -4.24 7.87 -21.01
C VAL A 91 -2.95 7.40 -21.68
N GLY A 92 -3.04 6.44 -22.62
CA GLY A 92 -1.88 5.93 -23.36
C GLY A 92 -1.46 4.51 -22.98
N ASN A 93 -2.40 3.67 -22.54
CA ASN A 93 -2.17 2.26 -22.20
C ASN A 93 -1.09 2.05 -21.13
N VAL A 94 -1.29 2.66 -19.97
CA VAL A 94 -0.47 2.39 -18.78
C VAL A 94 -0.47 0.89 -18.49
N ALA A 95 0.73 0.34 -18.26
CA ALA A 95 0.89 -1.08 -17.94
C ALA A 95 0.08 -1.45 -16.68
N LEU A 96 -0.60 -2.59 -16.75
CA LEU A 96 -1.34 -3.15 -15.64
C LEU A 96 -0.57 -4.33 -15.03
N PRO A 97 -0.62 -4.53 -13.70
CA PRO A 97 -0.12 -5.73 -13.09
C PRO A 97 -0.81 -6.99 -13.64
N GLY A 98 -0.08 -8.09 -13.75
CA GLY A 98 -0.64 -9.36 -14.25
C GLY A 98 -1.63 -10.06 -13.31
N SER A 99 -1.86 -9.50 -12.12
CA SER A 99 -2.78 -10.02 -11.11
C SER A 99 -3.38 -8.86 -10.30
N GLU A 100 -4.64 -9.01 -9.90
CA GLU A 100 -5.33 -8.11 -8.97
C GLU A 100 -4.84 -8.26 -7.52
N MET A 101 -4.05 -9.29 -7.26
CA MET A 101 -3.41 -9.60 -5.98
C MET A 101 -1.91 -9.40 -6.07
N ARG A 102 -1.29 -8.95 -4.98
CA ARG A 102 0.16 -8.93 -4.82
C ARG A 102 0.59 -9.61 -3.53
N ARG A 103 1.83 -10.10 -3.54
CA ARG A 103 2.51 -10.66 -2.38
C ARG A 103 3.40 -9.60 -1.74
N SER A 104 3.44 -9.57 -0.41
CA SER A 104 4.30 -8.70 0.38
C SER A 104 4.91 -9.49 1.54
N THR A 105 6.17 -9.19 1.85
CA THR A 105 6.84 -9.65 3.06
C THR A 105 6.96 -8.47 4.00
N LEU A 106 6.43 -8.61 5.21
CA LEU A 106 6.38 -7.58 6.23
C LEU A 106 7.74 -7.55 6.97
N MET A 107 8.00 -6.48 7.72
CA MET A 107 9.27 -6.29 8.43
C MET A 107 9.60 -7.39 9.45
N ASP A 108 8.57 -8.09 9.96
CA ASP A 108 8.70 -9.23 10.88
C ASP A 108 8.86 -10.58 10.15
N GLY A 109 9.04 -10.56 8.83
CA GLY A 109 9.17 -11.74 7.97
C GLY A 109 7.83 -12.41 7.61
N LYS A 110 6.70 -11.94 8.14
CA LYS A 110 5.39 -12.50 7.76
C LYS A 110 5.08 -12.22 6.30
N VAL A 111 4.57 -13.23 5.61
CA VAL A 111 4.14 -13.13 4.22
C VAL A 111 2.63 -12.87 4.18
N TRP A 112 2.23 -11.92 3.34
CA TRP A 112 0.86 -11.66 2.96
C TRP A 112 0.71 -11.80 1.44
N ASP A 113 -0.21 -12.64 0.98
CA ASP A 113 -0.50 -12.86 -0.45
C ASP A 113 -2.00 -12.85 -0.78
N GLY A 114 -2.85 -12.58 0.20
CA GLY A 114 -4.31 -12.55 0.03
C GLY A 114 -5.01 -13.91 0.05
N SER A 115 -4.29 -15.03 0.13
CA SER A 115 -4.88 -16.37 -0.01
C SER A 115 -5.73 -16.80 1.20
N ASN A 116 -5.32 -16.48 2.42
CA ASN A 116 -6.01 -16.87 3.65
C ASN A 116 -6.13 -15.71 4.66
N PRO A 117 -7.04 -14.74 4.43
CA PRO A 117 -7.18 -13.54 5.27
C PRO A 117 -7.53 -13.84 6.73
N ALA A 118 -8.43 -14.81 6.98
CA ALA A 118 -8.85 -15.17 8.33
C ALA A 118 -7.69 -15.78 9.14
N GLN A 119 -6.98 -16.76 8.55
CA GLN A 119 -5.81 -17.34 9.19
C GLN A 119 -4.71 -16.30 9.42
N TYR A 120 -4.48 -15.41 8.44
CA TYR A 120 -3.49 -14.34 8.59
C TYR A 120 -3.82 -13.43 9.77
N ALA A 121 -5.07 -12.96 9.89
CA ALA A 121 -5.53 -12.14 11.02
C ALA A 121 -5.35 -12.86 12.37
N ALA A 122 -5.63 -14.17 12.42
CA ALA A 122 -5.50 -14.99 13.63
C ALA A 122 -4.03 -15.30 14.01
N SER A 123 -3.10 -15.27 13.05
CA SER A 123 -1.70 -15.68 13.20
C SER A 123 -0.84 -14.78 14.10
N PHE A 124 -1.35 -13.61 14.50
CA PHE A 124 -0.59 -12.68 15.33
C PHE A 124 -0.68 -13.06 16.82
N ALA A 125 0.48 -13.01 17.49
CA ALA A 125 0.56 -13.23 18.94
C ALA A 125 -0.17 -12.13 19.71
N ILE A 126 -0.03 -10.87 19.26
CA ILE A 126 -0.72 -9.71 19.83
C ILE A 126 -1.92 -9.35 18.95
N LYS A 127 -3.11 -9.43 19.56
CA LYS A 127 -4.43 -9.11 19.00
C LYS A 127 -5.40 -8.73 20.13
N ARG A 128 -6.55 -8.15 19.77
CA ARG A 128 -7.62 -7.75 20.70
C ARG A 128 -8.60 -8.88 20.98
#